data_AF-A0A914PDV7-F1
#
_entry.id   AF-A0A914PDV7-F1
#
_cell.length_a   1.000
_cell.length_b   1.000
_cell.length_c   1.000
_cell.angle_alpha   90.00
_cell.angle_beta   90.00
_cell.angle_gamma   90.00
#
_symmetry.space_group_name_H-M   'P 1'
#
loop_
_entity.id
_entity.type
_entity.pdbx_description
1 polymer ?
#
loop_
_entity_poly.entity_id
_entity_poly.type
_entity_poly.pdbx_seq_one_letter_code
_entity_poly.pdbx_strand_id
1 'polypeptide(L)' 'MKDAFANIANLKAQNDGSLHFEMKDKGIHLNGRESIIGRNIVVDDEKIDENLTEAQNITRGRSATGVIAVAERIEDDE' A
#
# COMPACT_ATOMS: atom_id res chain seq x y z
N MET A 1 -13.60 -8.96 -13.00
CA MET A 1 -13.12 -8.78 -11.62
C MET A 1 -11.60 -8.69 -11.74
N LYS A 2 -11.11 -7.48 -11.97
CA LYS A 2 -9.67 -7.18 -12.12
C LYS A 2 -9.33 -6.24 -10.97
N ASP A 3 -8.26 -6.57 -10.28
CA ASP A 3 -7.50 -5.73 -9.35
C ASP A 3 -8.19 -5.46 -8.00
N ALA A 4 -8.13 -6.46 -7.10
CA ALA A 4 -8.49 -6.25 -5.69
C ALA A 4 -7.36 -5.58 -4.91
N PHE A 5 -6.12 -5.72 -5.38
CA PHE A 5 -4.92 -5.11 -4.84
C PHE A 5 -4.32 -4.12 -5.84
N ALA A 6 -4.22 -2.85 -5.43
CA ALA A 6 -3.36 -1.91 -6.12
C ALA A 6 -1.90 -2.25 -5.75
N ASN A 7 -1.10 -2.66 -6.73
CA ASN A 7 0.35 -2.75 -6.53
C ASN A 7 0.91 -1.33 -6.54
N ILE A 8 1.33 -0.86 -5.37
CA ILE A 8 1.77 0.52 -5.17
C ILE A 8 3.26 0.67 -5.51
N ALA A 9 4.12 -0.18 -4.94
CA ALA A 9 5.56 -0.16 -5.21
C ALA A 9 6.27 -1.37 -4.57
N ASN A 10 7.43 -1.71 -5.13
CA ASN A 10 8.45 -2.50 -4.43
C ASN A 10 9.41 -1.54 -3.72
N LEU A 11 9.47 -1.59 -2.39
CA LEU A 11 10.23 -0.66 -1.57
C LEU A 11 11.46 -1.34 -0.95
N LYS A 12 12.50 -0.55 -0.65
CA LYS A 12 13.73 -1.05 -0.03
C LYS A 12 13.95 -0.37 1.31
N ALA A 13 13.92 -1.16 2.38
CA ALA A 13 14.27 -0.69 3.71
C ALA A 13 15.74 -0.25 3.78
N GLN A 14 16.00 0.70 4.66
CA GLN A 14 17.34 1.12 5.04
C GLN A 14 18.02 0.04 5.91
N ASN A 15 19.33 0.18 6.14
CA ASN A 15 20.10 -0.81 6.90
C ASN A 15 19.66 -0.93 8.38
N ASP A 16 18.96 0.07 8.91
CA ASP A 16 18.39 0.08 10.24
C ASP A 16 16.99 -0.56 10.31
N GLY A 17 16.47 -1.07 9.17
CA GLY A 17 15.15 -1.68 9.06
C GLY A 17 14.01 -0.67 8.89
N SER A 18 14.29 0.64 8.84
CA SER A 18 13.29 1.66 8.58
C SER A 18 13.01 1.80 7.07
N LEU A 19 11.84 2.33 6.74
CA LEU A 19 11.45 2.63 5.37
C LEU A 19 10.74 3.98 5.34
N HIS A 20 11.25 4.89 4.52
CA HIS A 20 10.55 6.11 4.16
C HIS A 20 9.84 5.90 2.82
N PHE A 21 8.56 6.24 2.76
CA PHE A 21 7.74 6.11 1.56
C PHE A 21 6.96 7.40 1.33
N GLU A 22 7.13 7.97 0.14
CA GLU A 22 6.38 9.11 -0.35
C GLU A 22 5.90 8.81 -1.77
N MET A 23 4.63 9.08 -2.06
CA MET A 23 4.04 8.88 -3.38
C MET A 23 2.94 9.89 -3.63
N LYS A 24 2.83 10.31 -4.89
CA LYS A 24 1.66 11.00 -5.42
C LYS A 24 1.03 10.15 -6.52
N ASP A 25 -0.23 9.77 -6.33
CA ASP A 25 -0.97 8.90 -7.24
C ASP A 25 -2.32 9.53 -7.64
N LYS A 26 -2.77 9.24 -8.87
CA LYS A 26 -4.05 9.75 -9.42
C LYS A 26 -5.17 8.72 -9.47
N GLY A 27 -4.86 7.44 -9.34
CA GLY A 27 -5.81 6.32 -9.30
C GLY A 27 -6.22 5.92 -7.88
N ILE A 28 -5.52 6.41 -6.86
CA ILE A 28 -5.93 6.29 -5.47
C ILE A 28 -6.97 7.36 -5.14
N HIS A 29 -8.17 6.91 -4.78
CA HIS A 29 -9.29 7.76 -4.42
C HIS A 29 -9.61 7.62 -2.92
N LEU A 30 -9.87 8.75 -2.24
CA LEU A 30 -10.30 8.78 -0.83
C LEU A 30 -11.81 9.01 -0.66
N ASN A 31 -12.53 9.14 -1.77
CA ASN A 31 -13.98 9.39 -1.79
C ASN A 31 -14.66 8.59 -2.92
N GLY A 32 -15.99 8.56 -2.89
CA GLY A 32 -16.79 7.84 -3.88
C GLY A 32 -16.71 6.31 -3.74
N ARG A 33 -17.26 5.61 -4.74
CA ARG A 33 -17.38 4.14 -4.74
C ARG A 33 -16.04 3.42 -4.77
N GLU A 34 -15.02 4.05 -5.34
CA GLU A 34 -13.68 3.47 -5.50
C GLU A 34 -12.74 3.82 -4.34
N SER A 35 -13.27 4.46 -3.28
CA SER A 35 -12.48 4.86 -2.12
C SER A 35 -11.69 3.70 -1.51
N ILE A 36 -10.46 3.99 -1.10
CA ILE A 36 -9.60 3.08 -0.32
C ILE A 36 -9.82 3.19 1.19
N ILE A 37 -10.61 4.16 1.67
CA ILE A 37 -10.95 4.28 3.09
C ILE A 37 -11.66 3.00 3.57
N GLY A 38 -11.25 2.47 4.72
CA GLY A 38 -11.73 1.21 5.27
C GLY A 38 -11.13 -0.04 4.64
N ARG A 39 -10.29 0.09 3.60
CA ARG A 39 -9.47 -1.01 3.07
C ARG A 39 -8.16 -1.11 3.85
N ASN A 40 -7.39 -2.15 3.54
CA ASN A 40 -6.08 -2.37 4.17
C ASN A 40 -4.94 -1.87 3.29
N ILE A 41 -3.95 -1.25 3.92
CA ILE A 41 -2.58 -1.25 3.42
C ILE A 41 -1.87 -2.52 3.92
N VAL A 42 -1.03 -3.10 3.07
CA VAL A 42 -0.29 -4.33 3.36
C VAL A 42 1.17 -4.11 2.98
N VAL A 43 2.07 -4.54 3.86
CA VAL A 43 3.51 -4.63 3.59
C VAL A 43 3.85 -6.12 3.57
N ASP A 44 4.31 -6.58 2.42
CA ASP A 44 4.72 -7.97 2.21
C ASP A 44 6.21 -8.14 2.49
N ASP A 45 6.60 -9.34 2.95
CA ASP A 45 7.99 -9.69 3.27
C ASP A 45 8.86 -9.76 2.01
N GLU A 46 8.22 -10.11 0.89
CA GLU A 46 8.89 -10.40 -0.36
C GLU A 46 8.51 -9.40 -1.45
N LYS A 47 9.49 -9.12 -2.32
CA LYS A 47 9.27 -8.31 -3.50
C LYS A 47 8.20 -8.94 -4.38
N ILE A 48 7.27 -8.13 -4.86
CA ILE A 48 6.28 -8.54 -5.87
C ILE A 48 7.01 -8.93 -7.15
N ASP A 49 6.74 -10.14 -7.64
CA ASP A 49 7.23 -10.66 -8.91
C ASP A 49 6.16 -10.47 -9.99
N GLU A 50 6.52 -9.75 -11.05
CA GLU A 50 5.65 -9.41 -12.18
C GLU A 50 5.26 -10.64 -13.01
N ASN A 51 5.99 -11.75 -12.87
CA ASN A 51 5.68 -13.02 -13.54
C ASN A 51 4.68 -13.88 -12.77
N LEU A 52 4.35 -13.49 -11.54
CA LEU A 52 3.39 -14.20 -10.69
C LEU A 52 2.03 -13.52 -10.71
N THR A 53 0.98 -14.32 -10.54
CA THR A 53 -0.36 -13.77 -10.31
C THR A 53 -0.42 -13.04 -8.96
N GLU A 54 -1.38 -12.14 -8.83
CA GLU A 54 -1.68 -11.42 -7.59
C GLU A 54 -1.84 -12.37 -6.38
N ALA A 55 -2.60 -13.46 -6.56
CA ALA A 55 -2.81 -14.47 -5.52
C ALA A 55 -1.50 -15.15 -5.11
N GLN A 56 -0.59 -15.41 -6.06
CA GLN A 56 0.71 -16.03 -5.78
C GLN A 56 1.66 -15.08 -5.06
N ASN A 57 1.61 -13.78 -5.33
CA ASN A 57 2.40 -12.79 -4.59
C ASN A 57 1.91 -12.67 -3.13
N ILE A 58 0.59 -12.69 -2.91
CA ILE A 58 -0.01 -12.54 -1.56
C ILE A 58 0.33 -13.72 -0.62
N THR A 59 0.61 -14.90 -1.14
CA THR A 59 0.94 -16.08 -0.32
C THR A 59 2.37 -16.09 0.24
N ARG A 60 3.18 -15.08 -0.10
CA ARG A 60 4.63 -15.05 0.21
C ARG A 60 4.98 -14.38 1.54
N GLY A 61 3.97 -14.09 2.36
CA GLY A 61 4.16 -13.53 3.70
C GLY A 61 3.81 -12.04 3.79
N ARG A 62 3.11 -11.69 4.87
CA ARG A 62 2.69 -10.32 5.18
C ARG A 62 3.39 -9.89 6.46
N SER A 63 4.30 -8.93 6.35
CA SER A 63 5.02 -8.38 7.50
C SER A 63 4.10 -7.53 8.36
N ALA A 64 3.23 -6.74 7.73
CA ALA A 64 2.33 -5.82 8.42
C ALA A 64 1.06 -5.52 7.62
N THR A 65 -0.01 -5.18 8.33
CA THR A 65 -1.24 -4.67 7.74
C THR A 65 -1.88 -3.62 8.63
N GLY A 66 -2.56 -2.65 8.03
CA GLY A 66 -3.33 -1.64 8.76
C GLY A 66 -4.54 -1.18 7.96
N VAL A 67 -5.61 -0.81 8.66
CA VAL A 67 -6.80 -0.23 8.03
C VAL A 67 -6.54 1.24 7.72
N ILE A 68 -6.89 1.68 6.51
CA ILE A 68 -6.84 3.08 6.10
C ILE A 68 -8.04 3.80 6.72
N ALA A 69 -7.79 4.54 7.79
CA ALA A 69 -8.79 5.33 8.49
C ALA A 69 -8.88 6.77 7.97
N VAL A 70 -9.98 7.45 8.27
CA VAL A 70 -10.07 8.91 8.11
C VAL A 70 -9.22 9.55 9.19
N ALA A 71 -8.39 10.51 8.80
CA ALA A 71 -7.56 11.31 9.70
C ALA A 71 -7.97 12.79 9.62
N GLU A 72 -7.71 13.54 10.68
CA GLU A 72 -7.78 14.99 10.63
C GLU A 72 -6.71 15.52 9.68
N ARG A 73 -7.04 16.61 8.98
CA ARG A 73 -6.07 17.28 8.13
C ARG A 73 -5.03 17.94 9.03
N ILE A 74 -3.79 17.52 8.89
CA ILE A 74 -2.65 18.23 9.47
C ILE A 74 -2.27 19.31 8.45
N GLU A 75 -2.33 20.57 8.87
CA GLU A 75 -1.72 21.66 8.11
C GLU A 75 -0.24 21.69 8.51
N ASP A 76 0.65 21.53 7.53
CA ASP A 76 2.06 21.76 7.75
C ASP A 76 2.25 23.28 7.78
N ASP A 77 2.57 23.82 8.96
CA ASP A 77 2.94 25.23 9.12
C ASP A 77 4.23 25.47 8.30
N GLU A 78 4.10 26.10 7.13
CA GLU A 78 5.22 26.68 6.35
C GLU A 78 5.76 27.96 6.99
#